data_AF-A0A2P5DQ57-F1
#
_entry.id   AF-A0A2P5DQ57-F1
#
_cell.length_a   1.000
_cell.length_b   1.000
_cell.length_c   1.000
_cell.angle_alpha   90.00
_cell.angle_beta   90.00
_cell.angle_gamma   90.00
#
_symmetry.space_group_name_H-M   'P 1'
#
loop_
_entity.id
_entity.type
_entity.pdbx_description
1 polymer ?
#
loop_
_entity_poly.entity_id
_entity_poly.type
_entity_poly.pdbx_seq_one_letter_code
_entity_poly.pdbx_strand_id
1 'polypeptide(L)'
;MIKIDVGGHRCSFQFNGLYCKGAYHWLNVGGQMVLSFDMSEEIFYTTPLLEDLYAKVKTLEVWKESLIIFYGLECSWLLSIFEMWVMVGDIGGVEGSTYWTKHLTIGPLVCIFYPLIFWKDDVLLLEGHDGRIVSYNLDTKRLRTLPLPGAAYPGHASAYLYLKSLVSLLRGNMLPQYL
;
A
#
# COMPACT_ATOMS: atom_id res chain seq x y z
N MET A 1 7.37 19.83 -12.81
CA MET A 1 8.16 18.66 -12.37
C MET A 1 8.84 19.08 -11.07
N ILE A 2 8.36 18.58 -9.92
CA ILE A 2 8.97 18.91 -8.62
C ILE A 2 10.30 18.15 -8.54
N LYS A 3 11.41 18.87 -8.41
CA LYS A 3 12.75 18.30 -8.29
C LYS A 3 13.02 18.13 -6.80
N ILE A 4 12.89 16.90 -6.31
CA ILE A 4 13.13 16.58 -4.91
C ILE A 4 14.61 16.21 -4.77
N ASP A 5 15.37 16.97 -3.98
CA ASP A 5 16.76 16.68 -3.65
C ASP A 5 16.82 15.91 -2.33
N VAL A 6 16.75 14.58 -2.42
CA VAL A 6 16.96 13.70 -1.26
C VAL A 6 18.44 13.31 -1.21
N GLY A 7 19.32 14.23 -0.80
CA GLY A 7 20.71 13.94 -0.45
C GLY A 7 21.43 12.94 -1.37
N GLY A 8 21.37 13.14 -2.69
CA GLY A 8 22.06 12.30 -3.67
C GLY A 8 21.41 10.96 -4.04
N HIS A 9 20.23 10.63 -3.50
CA HIS A 9 19.51 9.40 -3.83
C HIS A 9 18.54 9.62 -5.00
N ARG A 10 18.69 8.86 -6.09
CA ARG A 10 17.76 8.92 -7.23
C ARG A 10 16.42 8.30 -6.81
N CYS A 11 15.41 9.13 -6.59
CA CYS A 11 14.04 8.69 -6.38
C CYS A 11 13.35 8.51 -7.75
N SER A 12 12.93 7.31 -8.09
CA SER A 12 11.87 7.11 -9.09
C SER A 12 10.57 6.80 -8.37
N PHE A 13 9.47 7.37 -8.86
CA PHE A 13 8.12 6.98 -8.43
C PHE A 13 7.89 5.54 -8.90
N GLN A 14 8.06 4.56 -8.02
CA GLN A 14 7.34 3.31 -8.22
C GLN A 14 5.88 3.58 -7.89
N PHE A 15 5.03 3.29 -8.88
CA PHE A 15 3.58 3.48 -8.84
C PHE A 15 3.03 2.96 -7.50
N ASN A 16 2.21 3.77 -6.81
CA ASN A 16 1.53 3.50 -5.53
C ASN A 16 2.20 4.07 -4.27
N GLY A 17 2.44 5.38 -4.24
CA GLY A 17 2.55 6.07 -2.96
C GLY A 17 1.19 6.13 -2.26
N LEU A 18 1.21 6.22 -0.94
CA LEU A 18 0.03 6.13 -0.07
C LEU A 18 0.02 7.27 0.93
N TYR A 19 -1.14 7.84 1.19
CA TYR A 19 -1.31 8.84 2.23
C TYR A 19 -1.69 8.17 3.55
N CYS A 20 -0.96 8.47 4.62
CA CYS A 20 -1.22 7.98 5.97
C CYS A 20 -0.76 9.03 6.99
N LYS A 21 -1.53 9.25 8.07
CA LYS A 21 -1.16 10.13 9.20
C LYS A 21 -0.51 11.47 8.80
N GLY A 22 -1.07 12.18 7.81
CA GLY A 22 -0.55 13.50 7.42
C GLY A 22 0.59 13.47 6.39
N ALA A 23 1.11 12.30 6.02
CA ALA A 23 2.23 12.17 5.11
C ALA A 23 1.95 11.27 3.92
N TYR A 24 2.72 11.51 2.85
CA TYR A 24 2.73 10.67 1.66
C TYR A 24 3.93 9.74 1.70
N HIS A 25 3.72 8.43 1.58
CA HIS A 25 4.73 7.40 1.76
C HIS A 25 4.90 6.56 0.49
N TRP A 26 6.12 6.18 0.14
CA TRP A 26 6.39 5.26 -0.96
C TRP A 26 7.70 4.51 -0.74
N LEU A 27 7.86 3.38 -1.41
CA LEU A 27 9.10 2.63 -1.38
C LEU A 27 10.16 3.32 -2.25
N ASN A 28 11.40 3.39 -1.76
CA ASN A 28 12.52 3.85 -2.58
C ASN A 28 12.83 2.87 -3.72
N VAL A 29 13.62 3.35 -4.69
CA VAL A 29 14.17 2.48 -5.73
C VAL A 29 15.08 1.44 -5.07
N GLY A 30 14.72 0.17 -5.21
CA GLY A 30 15.40 -0.95 -4.55
C GLY A 30 14.65 -1.52 -3.34
N GLY A 31 13.60 -0.85 -2.85
CA GLY A 31 12.72 -1.36 -1.79
C GLY A 31 13.46 -1.64 -0.48
N GLN A 32 14.43 -0.79 -0.14
CA GLN A 32 15.25 -0.88 1.08
C GLN A 32 14.76 0.07 2.18
N MET A 33 14.01 1.11 1.82
CA MET A 33 13.45 2.06 2.77
C MET A 33 12.12 2.61 2.27
N VAL A 34 11.32 3.08 3.21
CA VAL A 34 10.15 3.91 2.95
C VAL A 34 10.58 5.37 2.98
N LEU A 35 10.29 6.10 1.92
CA LEU A 35 10.39 7.55 1.86
C LEU A 35 9.03 8.13 2.27
N SER A 36 9.05 9.13 3.13
CA SER A 36 7.86 9.83 3.60
C SER A 36 8.02 11.32 3.36
N PHE A 37 6.97 11.98 2.90
CA PHE A 37 6.89 13.43 2.79
C PHE A 37 5.78 13.93 3.70
N ASP A 38 6.15 14.69 4.72
CA ASP A 38 5.21 15.34 5.63
C ASP A 38 4.53 16.51 4.91
N MET A 39 3.20 16.47 4.81
CA MET A 39 2.44 17.50 4.08
C MET A 39 2.23 18.78 4.88
N SER A 40 2.50 18.78 6.20
CA SER A 40 2.42 19.95 7.08
C SER A 40 3.74 20.70 7.08
N GLU A 41 4.82 19.99 7.43
CA GLU A 41 6.14 20.61 7.60
C GLU A 41 6.95 20.66 6.28
N GLU A 42 6.47 19.98 5.24
CA GLU A 42 7.15 19.85 3.94
C GLU A 42 8.56 19.21 4.04
N ILE A 43 8.75 18.33 5.02
CA ILE A 43 10.02 17.64 5.31
C ILE A 43 9.97 16.20 4.80
N PHE A 44 11.12 15.72 4.29
CA PHE A 44 11.31 14.32 3.92
C PHE A 44 11.89 13.52 5.09
N TYR A 45 11.30 12.34 5.33
CA TYR A 45 11.81 11.36 6.27
C TYR A 45 12.10 10.04 5.55
N THR A 46 13.06 9.30 6.08
CA THR A 46 13.37 7.96 5.64
C THR A 46 13.15 6.98 6.79
N THR A 47 12.48 5.88 6.52
CA THR A 47 12.38 4.77 7.48
C THR A 47 12.99 3.53 6.86
N PRO A 48 14.08 2.99 7.43
CA PRO A 48 14.70 1.79 6.90
C PRO A 48 13.74 0.62 7.00
N LEU A 49 13.79 -0.25 6.00
CA LEU A 49 13.16 -1.57 6.06
C LEU A 49 14.15 -2.57 6.65
N LEU A 50 13.63 -3.74 7.03
CA LEU A 50 14.46 -4.84 7.52
C LEU A 50 15.38 -5.34 6.39
N GLU A 51 16.69 -5.25 6.63
CA GLU A 51 17.76 -5.43 5.63
C GLU A 51 17.83 -6.87 5.08
N ASP A 52 17.41 -7.85 5.88
CA ASP A 52 17.61 -9.29 5.62
C ASP A 52 16.46 -10.01 4.91
N LEU A 53 15.36 -9.33 4.60
CA LEU A 53 14.25 -9.97 3.91
C LEU A 53 14.51 -9.90 2.40
N TYR A 54 15.17 -10.93 1.85
CA TYR A 54 15.28 -11.24 0.41
C TYR A 54 13.91 -11.49 -0.28
N ALA A 55 12.84 -10.90 0.24
CA ALA A 55 11.51 -10.98 -0.29
C ALA A 55 11.49 -10.38 -1.70
N LYS A 56 11.16 -11.22 -2.68
CA LYS A 56 10.99 -10.82 -4.08
C LYS A 56 9.81 -9.87 -4.27
N VAL A 57 8.86 -9.92 -3.34
CA VAL A 57 7.62 -9.12 -3.34
C VAL A 57 7.57 -8.29 -2.07
N LYS A 58 7.45 -6.98 -2.25
CA LYS A 58 7.21 -5.99 -1.19
C LYS A 58 6.03 -5.12 -1.60
N THR A 59 4.98 -5.10 -0.78
CA THR A 59 3.82 -4.22 -1.00
C THR A 59 3.65 -3.32 0.20
N LEU A 60 3.72 -2.00 -0.01
CA LEU A 60 3.37 -1.00 1.00
C LEU A 60 1.86 -0.76 0.97
N GLU A 61 1.24 -0.63 2.14
CA GLU A 61 -0.22 -0.47 2.28
C GLU A 61 -0.58 0.28 3.58
N VAL A 62 -1.82 0.79 3.69
CA VAL A 62 -2.37 1.40 4.91
C VAL A 62 -3.47 0.53 5.53
N TRP A 63 -3.22 0.02 6.73
CA TRP A 63 -4.17 -0.80 7.48
C TRP A 63 -4.44 -0.21 8.86
N LYS A 64 -5.72 0.03 9.18
CA LYS A 64 -6.17 0.61 10.47
C LYS A 64 -5.34 1.83 10.87
N GLU A 65 -5.25 2.80 9.95
CA GLU A 65 -4.50 4.07 10.11
C GLU A 65 -2.99 3.89 10.37
N SER A 66 -2.46 2.69 10.12
CA SER A 66 -1.05 2.37 10.29
C SER A 66 -0.44 2.03 8.94
N LEU A 67 0.81 2.46 8.73
CA LEU A 67 1.55 2.04 7.55
C LEU A 67 2.03 0.61 7.75
N ILE A 68 1.80 -0.23 6.75
CA ILE A 68 2.18 -1.64 6.78
C ILE A 68 3.00 -2.00 5.54
N ILE A 69 3.79 -3.06 5.67
CA ILE A 69 4.48 -3.67 4.54
C ILE A 69 4.26 -5.18 4.55
N PHE A 70 3.93 -5.71 3.37
CA PHE A 70 3.91 -7.15 3.13
C PHE A 70 5.25 -7.61 2.56
N TYR A 71 5.82 -8.65 3.14
CA TYR A 71 6.97 -9.37 2.59
C TYR A 71 6.55 -10.75 2.10
N GLY A 72 6.84 -11.07 0.85
CA GLY A 72 6.71 -12.43 0.32
C GLY A 72 7.88 -13.31 0.77
N LEU A 73 7.62 -14.26 1.69
CA LEU A 73 8.61 -15.24 2.14
C LEU A 73 8.78 -16.39 1.14
N GLU A 74 7.65 -16.89 0.65
CA GLU A 74 7.57 -17.88 -0.40
C GLU A 74 6.62 -17.31 -1.45
N CYS A 75 7.03 -17.31 -2.72
CA CYS A 75 6.28 -16.73 -3.83
C CYS A 75 6.54 -17.61 -5.06
N SER A 76 6.07 -18.85 -4.98
CA SER A 76 6.12 -19.78 -6.10
C SER A 76 4.80 -19.77 -6.87
N TRP A 77 4.80 -20.37 -8.06
CA TRP A 77 3.57 -20.61 -8.83
C TRP A 77 2.54 -21.45 -8.08
N LEU A 78 2.98 -22.29 -7.13
CA LEU A 78 2.13 -23.24 -6.42
C LEU A 78 1.58 -22.64 -5.12
N LEU A 79 2.46 -22.00 -4.36
CA LEU A 79 2.21 -21.61 -2.98
C LEU A 79 2.92 -20.31 -2.65
N SER A 80 2.20 -19.46 -1.89
CA SER A 80 2.72 -18.19 -1.42
C SER A 80 2.49 -18.01 0.09
N ILE A 81 3.47 -17.43 0.76
CA ILE A 81 3.45 -17.07 2.18
C ILE A 81 3.89 -15.62 2.30
N PHE A 82 3.09 -14.81 2.99
CA PHE A 82 3.37 -13.40 3.21
C PHE A 82 3.49 -13.11 4.70
N GLU A 83 4.39 -12.22 5.07
CA GLU A 83 4.40 -11.60 6.40
C GLU A 83 3.90 -10.18 6.31
N MET A 84 3.05 -9.81 7.26
CA MET A 84 2.57 -8.46 7.45
C MET A 84 3.32 -7.81 8.59
N TRP A 85 3.96 -6.68 8.31
CA TRP A 85 4.69 -5.89 9.29
C TRP A 85 4.06 -4.51 9.40
N VAL A 86 3.93 -4.01 10.62
CA VAL A 86 3.30 -2.73 10.94
C VAL A 86 4.38 -1.76 11.41
N MET A 87 4.34 -0.53 10.90
CA MET A 87 5.17 0.56 11.40
C MET A 87 4.64 1.03 12.75
N VAL A 88 5.52 1.06 13.75
CA VAL A 88 5.26 1.62 15.07
C VAL A 88 6.05 2.92 15.21
N GLY A 89 5.43 3.92 15.84
CA GLY A 89 5.96 5.27 15.98
C GLY A 89 5.37 6.25 14.95
N ASP A 90 5.92 7.46 14.97
CA ASP A 90 5.53 8.53 14.05
C ASP A 90 6.72 8.91 13.17
N ILE A 91 6.42 9.39 11.97
CA ILE A 91 7.47 9.96 11.10
C ILE A 91 8.07 11.19 11.75
N GLY A 92 9.38 11.37 11.62
CA GLY A 92 10.07 12.51 12.23
C GLY A 92 10.09 12.53 13.75
N GLY A 93 9.68 11.44 14.40
CA GLY A 93 9.87 11.23 15.84
C GLY A 93 11.35 11.17 16.22
N VAL A 94 11.61 10.97 17.51
CA VAL A 94 12.98 10.78 18.03
C VAL A 94 13.66 9.65 17.26
N GLU A 95 14.93 9.84 16.88
CA GLU A 95 15.69 8.83 16.17
C GLU A 95 15.62 7.47 16.89
N GLY A 96 15.30 6.41 16.14
CA GLY A 96 15.10 5.06 16.68
C GLY A 96 13.72 4.77 17.30
N SER A 97 12.81 5.76 17.34
CA SER A 97 11.43 5.54 17.80
C SER A 97 10.51 4.90 16.75
N THR A 98 10.86 5.02 15.46
CA THR A 98 10.13 4.41 14.35
C THR A 98 10.75 3.05 13.98
N TYR A 99 9.97 1.97 14.07
CA TYR A 99 10.43 0.62 13.75
C TYR A 99 9.31 -0.25 13.19
N TRP A 100 9.66 -1.39 12.59
CA TRP A 100 8.71 -2.36 12.05
C TRP A 100 8.54 -3.53 13.01
N THR A 101 7.30 -3.90 13.29
CA THR A 101 6.97 -5.10 14.08
C THR A 101 6.15 -6.09 13.25
N LYS A 102 6.46 -7.37 13.37
CA LYS A 102 5.71 -8.42 12.69
C LYS A 102 4.34 -8.53 13.32
N HIS A 103 3.30 -8.37 12.52
CA HIS A 103 1.92 -8.49 12.98
C HIS A 103 1.37 -9.91 12.78
N LEU A 104 1.51 -10.47 11.57
CA LEU A 104 1.02 -11.82 11.27
C LEU A 104 1.73 -12.45 10.07
N THR A 105 1.47 -13.74 9.87
CA THR A 105 1.85 -14.48 8.66
C THR A 105 0.57 -14.97 7.97
N ILE A 106 0.48 -14.72 6.67
CA ILE A 106 -0.62 -15.13 5.77
C ILE A 106 -0.14 -16.31 4.93
N GLY A 107 -0.95 -17.36 4.88
CA GLY A 107 -0.72 -18.53 4.07
C GLY A 107 -0.40 -19.79 4.87
N PRO A 108 0.01 -20.87 4.20
CA PRO A 108 0.23 -20.95 2.75
C PRO A 108 -1.06 -20.73 1.92
N LEU A 109 -0.97 -19.93 0.86
CA LEU A 109 -2.06 -19.71 -0.09
C LEU A 109 -1.70 -20.32 -1.45
N VAL A 110 -2.65 -21.03 -2.05
CA VAL A 110 -2.46 -21.70 -3.35
C VAL A 110 -2.78 -20.75 -4.50
N CYS A 111 -1.92 -20.75 -5.53
CA CYS A 111 -2.10 -19.96 -6.75
C CYS A 111 -2.24 -18.43 -6.52
N ILE A 112 -1.67 -17.89 -5.45
CA ILE A 112 -1.64 -16.44 -5.16
C ILE A 112 -0.32 -15.85 -5.59
N PHE A 113 -0.36 -14.72 -6.29
CA PHE A 113 0.82 -13.98 -6.71
C PHE A 113 1.28 -12.98 -5.64
N TYR A 114 0.49 -11.95 -5.33
CA TYR A 114 0.82 -10.99 -4.27
C TYR A 114 -0.38 -10.23 -3.69
N PRO A 115 -0.24 -9.63 -2.49
CA PRO A 115 -1.26 -8.77 -1.90
C PRO A 115 -1.36 -7.40 -2.58
N LEU A 116 -2.60 -6.94 -2.79
CA LEU A 116 -2.92 -5.68 -3.47
C LEU A 116 -3.25 -4.55 -2.49
N ILE A 117 -4.37 -4.64 -1.77
CA ILE A 117 -4.90 -3.56 -0.92
C ILE A 117 -5.88 -4.12 0.10
N PHE A 118 -6.04 -3.48 1.26
CA PHE A 118 -7.17 -3.74 2.13
C PHE A 118 -8.42 -3.05 1.60
N TRP A 119 -9.52 -3.78 1.49
CA TRP A 119 -10.81 -3.21 1.07
C TRP A 119 -11.72 -2.86 2.26
N LYS A 120 -11.70 -3.72 3.27
CA LYS A 120 -12.34 -3.53 4.58
C LYS A 120 -11.28 -3.87 5.61
N ASP A 121 -11.45 -3.42 6.85
CA ASP A 121 -10.47 -3.57 7.93
C ASP A 121 -9.79 -4.94 7.97
N ASP A 122 -10.53 -6.02 7.72
CA ASP A 122 -9.98 -7.38 7.78
C ASP A 122 -10.14 -8.16 6.46
N VAL A 123 -10.35 -7.48 5.31
CA VAL A 123 -10.42 -8.10 3.98
C VAL A 123 -9.32 -7.57 3.07
N LEU A 124 -8.36 -8.44 2.78
CA LEU A 124 -7.25 -8.22 1.88
C LEU A 124 -7.59 -8.69 0.47
N LEU A 125 -7.39 -7.83 -0.53
CA LEU A 125 -7.44 -8.23 -1.93
C LEU A 125 -6.09 -8.77 -2.36
N LEU A 126 -6.11 -9.90 -3.06
CA LEU A 126 -4.93 -10.60 -3.54
C LEU A 126 -5.06 -10.83 -5.05
N GLU A 127 -3.97 -10.74 -5.79
CA GLU A 127 -3.90 -11.17 -7.17
C GLU A 127 -3.50 -12.66 -7.23
N GLY A 128 -4.23 -13.45 -8.02
CA GLY A 128 -3.89 -14.82 -8.34
C GLY A 128 -2.87 -14.93 -9.48
N HIS A 129 -2.19 -16.07 -9.57
CA HIS A 129 -1.33 -16.42 -10.72
C HIS A 129 -2.10 -16.58 -12.04
N ASP A 130 -3.43 -16.60 -11.98
CA ASP A 130 -4.33 -16.56 -13.13
C ASP A 130 -4.77 -15.12 -13.48
N GLY A 131 -4.22 -14.10 -12.81
CA GLY A 131 -4.52 -12.69 -13.02
C GLY A 131 -5.91 -12.27 -12.51
N ARG A 132 -6.60 -13.15 -11.77
CA ARG A 132 -7.88 -12.82 -11.12
C ARG A 132 -7.63 -12.25 -9.74
N ILE A 133 -8.54 -11.37 -9.31
CA ILE A 133 -8.51 -10.83 -7.96
C ILE A 133 -9.41 -11.69 -7.06
N VAL A 134 -8.87 -12.08 -5.93
CA VAL A 134 -9.58 -12.80 -4.86
C VAL A 134 -9.55 -11.99 -3.58
N SER A 135 -10.49 -12.26 -2.69
CA SER A 135 -10.51 -11.68 -1.35
C SER A 135 -10.09 -12.70 -0.32
N TYR A 136 -9.31 -12.27 0.67
CA TYR A 136 -8.89 -13.05 1.82
C TYR A 136 -9.31 -12.32 3.08
N ASN A 137 -10.12 -12.97 3.90
CA ASN A 137 -10.50 -12.41 5.19
C ASN A 137 -9.52 -12.88 6.27
N LEU A 138 -8.89 -11.92 6.98
CA LEU A 138 -7.85 -12.20 7.97
C LEU A 138 -8.37 -13.03 9.15
N ASP A 139 -9.58 -12.74 9.64
CA ASP A 139 -10.14 -13.39 10.83
C ASP A 139 -10.52 -14.85 10.57
N THR A 140 -11.30 -15.06 9.51
CA THR A 140 -11.81 -16.38 9.13
C THR A 140 -10.79 -17.20 8.36
N LYS A 141 -9.71 -16.58 7.87
CA LYS A 141 -8.67 -17.18 7.02
C LYS A 141 -9.25 -17.82 5.75
N ARG A 142 -10.32 -17.22 5.21
CA ARG A 142 -11.03 -17.75 4.03
C ARG A 142 -10.71 -16.93 2.79
N LEU A 143 -10.36 -17.64 1.73
CA LEU A 143 -10.24 -17.12 0.38
C LEU A 143 -11.59 -17.18 -0.33
N ARG A 144 -11.95 -16.14 -1.08
CA ARG A 144 -13.15 -16.10 -1.93
C ARG A 144 -12.85 -15.44 -3.25
N THR A 145 -13.25 -16.09 -4.34
CA THR A 145 -13.21 -15.50 -5.68
C THR A 145 -14.21 -14.35 -5.77
N LEU A 146 -13.78 -13.23 -6.35
CA LEU A 146 -14.67 -12.12 -6.67
C LEU A 146 -15.20 -12.29 -8.10
N PRO A 147 -16.49 -12.02 -8.37
CA PRO A 147 -17.07 -12.12 -9.70
C PRO A 147 -16.70 -10.88 -10.53
N LEU A 148 -15.39 -10.63 -10.70
CA LEU A 148 -14.86 -9.55 -11.50
C LEU A 148 -14.66 -10.03 -12.94
N PRO A 149 -15.19 -9.33 -13.95
CA PRO A 149 -14.97 -9.69 -15.34
C PRO A 149 -13.53 -9.37 -15.75
N GLY A 150 -12.92 -10.28 -16.50
CA GLY A 150 -11.56 -10.14 -17.02
C GLY A 150 -10.49 -10.74 -16.10
N ALA A 151 -9.42 -11.21 -16.71
CA ALA A 151 -8.18 -11.56 -16.05
C ALA A 151 -7.08 -10.69 -16.68
N ALA A 152 -6.26 -10.07 -15.85
CA ALA A 152 -5.06 -9.39 -16.32
C ALA A 152 -3.94 -10.42 -16.55
N TYR A 153 -2.83 -10.00 -17.15
CA TYR A 153 -1.59 -10.77 -16.97
C TYR A 153 -1.15 -10.64 -15.50
N PRO A 154 -0.76 -11.73 -14.84
CA PRO A 154 -0.32 -11.69 -13.44
C PRO A 154 0.75 -10.62 -13.24
N GLY A 155 0.58 -9.78 -12.23
CA GLY A 155 1.48 -8.67 -11.92
C GLY A 155 1.14 -7.34 -12.57
N HIS A 156 0.03 -7.29 -13.30
CA HIS A 156 -0.50 -6.08 -13.88
C HIS A 156 -1.83 -5.65 -13.26
N ALA A 157 -2.32 -6.36 -12.24
CA ALA A 157 -3.47 -5.91 -11.48
C ALA A 157 -3.08 -4.80 -10.49
N SER A 158 -3.91 -3.77 -10.44
CA SER A 158 -3.89 -2.74 -9.40
C SER A 158 -5.30 -2.56 -8.85
N ALA A 159 -5.41 -2.26 -7.56
CA ALA A 159 -6.68 -2.01 -6.90
C ALA A 159 -6.58 -0.69 -6.15
N TYR A 160 -7.60 0.16 -6.33
CA TYR A 160 -7.69 1.47 -5.68
C TYR A 160 -9.04 1.58 -4.97
N LEU A 161 -9.02 2.05 -3.72
CA LEU A 161 -10.23 2.36 -2.99
C LEU A 161 -10.69 3.78 -3.31
N TYR A 162 -11.86 3.88 -3.93
CA TYR A 162 -12.51 5.17 -4.14
C TYR A 162 -13.43 5.49 -2.96
N LEU A 163 -12.98 6.39 -2.08
CA LEU A 163 -13.84 7.05 -1.11
C LEU A 163 -14.56 8.20 -1.81
N LYS A 164 -15.88 8.03 -2.01
CA LYS A 164 -16.71 9.08 -2.59
C LYS A 164 -16.77 10.26 -1.61
N SER A 165 -16.10 11.36 -1.95
CA SER A 165 -16.22 12.61 -1.21
C SER A 165 -17.58 13.25 -1.49
N LEU A 166 -18.38 13.49 -0.45
CA LEU A 166 -19.68 14.18 -0.53
C LEU A 166 -19.52 15.70 -0.52
N VAL A 167 -18.51 16.24 -1.22
CA VAL A 167 -18.49 17.70 -1.46
C VAL A 167 -19.57 17.99 -2.49
N SER A 168 -20.69 18.53 -2.00
CA SER A 168 -21.71 19.09 -2.87
C SER A 168 -21.10 20.27 -3.61
N LEU A 169 -20.94 20.17 -4.93
CA LEU A 169 -20.66 21.34 -5.76
C LEU A 169 -21.89 22.25 -5.68
N LEU A 170 -21.84 23.25 -4.80
CA LEU A 170 -22.82 24.33 -4.80
C LEU A 170 -22.73 25.01 -6.16
N ARG A 171 -23.69 24.71 -7.04
CA ARG A 171 -23.93 25.48 -8.26
C ARG A 171 -24.27 26.90 -7.80
N GLY A 172 -23.33 27.83 -7.98
CA GLY A 172 -23.53 29.23 -7.65
C GLY A 172 -24.83 29.75 -8.27
N ASN A 173 -25.72 30.25 -7.43
CA ASN A 173 -26.99 30.83 -7.81
C ASN A 173 -26.77 32.20 -8.51
N MET A 174 -27.48 32.35 -9.64
CA MET A 174 -28.11 33.58 -10.16
C MET A 174 -27.21 34.66 -10.80
N LEU A 175 -27.26 34.76 -12.14
CA LEU A 175 -27.19 36.07 -12.80
C LEU A 175 -28.63 36.58 -12.99
N PRO A 176 -28.92 37.88 -12.76
CA PRO A 176 -30.26 38.42 -12.98
C PRO A 176 -30.54 38.46 -14.49
N GLN A 177 -31.72 37.98 -14.88
CA GLN A 177 -32.28 38.34 -16.17
C GLN A 177 -32.65 39.82 -16.12
N TYR A 178 -31.93 40.65 -16.88
CA TYR A 178 -32.43 41.95 -17.27
C TYR A 178 -32.97 41.83 -18.70
N LEU A 179 -34.17 42.40 -18.88
CA LEU A 179 -35.01 42.46 -20.07
C LEU A 179 -34.27 42.88 -21.34
#